data_AF-A0A8B6CR76-F1
#
_entry.id   AF-A0A8B6CR76-F1
#
_cell.length_a   1.000
_cell.length_b   1.000
_cell.length_c   1.000
_cell.angle_alpha   90.00
_cell.angle_beta   90.00
_cell.angle_gamma   90.00
#
_symmetry.space_group_name_H-M   'P 1'
#
loop_
_entity.id
_entity.type
_entity.pdbx_description
1 polymer ?
#
loop_
_entity_poly.entity_id
_entity_poly.type
_entity_poly.pdbx_seq_one_letter_code
_entity_poly.pdbx_strand_id
1 'polypeptide(L)' 'KIQAFRSAHFGQGRGRILIGGGLHCVGNEVHIDSCLSSGWYVVSRYCDHQYDVGVSCP' A
#
# COMPACT_ATOMS: atom_id res chain seq x y z
N LYS A 1 14.70 5.94 10.84
CA LYS A 1 14.07 4.62 10.61
C LYS A 1 12.71 4.87 9.98
N ILE A 2 12.34 4.16 8.92
CA ILE A 2 11.03 4.33 8.27
C ILE A 2 9.93 3.81 9.20
N GLN A 3 8.83 4.56 9.30
CA GLN A 3 7.62 4.15 10.02
C GLN A 3 6.53 3.79 9.02
N ALA A 4 5.77 2.75 9.31
CA ALA A 4 4.64 2.31 8.49
C ALA A 4 3.34 2.44 9.29
N PHE A 5 2.32 2.97 8.65
CA PHE A 5 1.02 3.25 9.23
C PHE A 5 -0.06 2.55 8.41
N ARG A 6 -1.16 2.18 9.08
CA ARG A 6 -2.32 1.51 8.52
C ARG A 6 -3.59 2.29 8.88
N SER A 7 -4.71 1.84 8.36
CA SER A 7 -6.04 2.32 8.73
C SER A 7 -6.23 3.82 8.48
N ALA A 8 -5.78 4.29 7.29
CA ALA A 8 -5.93 5.67 6.87
C ALA A 8 -5.38 6.70 7.88
N HIS A 9 -4.21 6.41 8.48
CA HIS A 9 -3.59 7.28 9.50
C HIS A 9 -3.41 8.74 9.04
N PHE A 10 -3.09 8.93 7.76
CA PHE A 10 -2.92 10.25 7.14
C PHE A 10 -4.21 10.76 6.46
N GLY A 11 -5.35 10.13 6.72
CA GLY A 11 -6.60 10.33 6.01
C GLY A 11 -6.84 9.31 4.90
N GLN A 12 -8.10 9.20 4.49
CA GLN A 12 -8.54 8.30 3.44
C GLN A 12 -8.27 8.90 2.06
N GLY A 13 -7.78 8.07 1.14
CA GLY A 13 -7.72 8.40 -0.27
C GLY A 13 -9.10 8.53 -0.91
N ARG A 14 -9.09 8.92 -2.18
CA ARG A 14 -10.28 8.97 -3.03
C ARG A 14 -9.94 8.42 -4.41
N GLY A 15 -10.88 7.70 -5.02
CA GLY A 15 -10.74 7.19 -6.38
C GLY A 15 -10.37 5.70 -6.40
N ARG A 16 -9.51 5.31 -7.34
CA ARG A 16 -9.14 3.90 -7.52
C ARG A 16 -8.03 3.50 -6.56
N ILE A 17 -8.25 2.41 -5.84
CA ILE A 17 -7.19 1.70 -5.12
C ILE A 17 -6.39 0.91 -6.14
N LEU A 18 -5.07 1.07 -6.14
CA LEU A 18 -4.18 0.41 -7.10
C LEU A 18 -3.75 -0.98 -6.64
N ILE A 19 -3.61 -1.18 -5.33
CA ILE A 19 -3.13 -2.43 -4.75
C ILE A 19 -3.99 -2.73 -3.52
N GLY A 20 -4.78 -3.80 -3.57
CA GLY A 20 -5.63 -4.23 -2.44
C GLY A 20 -5.15 -5.49 -1.72
N GLY A 21 -4.10 -6.16 -2.22
CA GLY A 21 -3.54 -7.38 -1.64
C GLY A 21 -2.21 -7.19 -0.91
N GLY A 22 -1.75 -5.94 -0.77
CA GLY A 22 -0.45 -5.62 -0.17
C GLY A 22 0.75 -5.81 -1.10
N LEU A 23 1.92 -5.43 -0.59
CA LEU A 23 3.21 -5.51 -1.26
C LEU A 23 4.15 -6.37 -0.39
N HIS A 24 4.77 -7.36 -1.01
CA HIS A 24 5.70 -8.28 -0.38
C HIS A 24 7.10 -7.95 -0.89
N CYS A 25 7.66 -6.86 -0.35
CA CYS A 25 9.00 -6.40 -0.68
C CYS A 25 10.06 -7.17 0.12
N VAL A 26 11.21 -7.42 -0.49
CA VAL A 26 12.44 -7.93 0.14
C VAL A 26 13.14 -6.83 0.95
N GLY A 27 13.01 -5.57 0.51
CA GLY A 27 13.58 -4.39 1.16
C GLY A 27 14.83 -3.83 0.46
N ASN A 28 15.14 -4.33 -0.74
CA ASN A 28 16.24 -3.85 -1.58
C ASN A 28 15.76 -3.44 -2.99
N GLU A 29 14.46 -3.44 -3.23
CA GLU A 29 13.86 -2.94 -4.45
C GLU A 29 14.05 -1.42 -4.58
N VAL A 30 14.26 -0.95 -5.81
CA VAL A 30 14.41 0.49 -6.11
C VAL A 30 13.05 1.17 -6.25
N HIS A 31 12.05 0.42 -6.74
CA HIS A 31 10.70 0.93 -6.99
C HIS A 31 9.65 0.02 -6.32
N ILE A 32 8.57 0.64 -5.86
CA ILE A 32 7.50 -0.06 -5.12
C ILE A 32 6.73 -1.06 -5.99
N ASP A 33 6.73 -0.85 -7.31
CA ASP A 33 6.13 -1.74 -8.30
C ASP A 33 6.99 -2.96 -8.64
N SER A 34 8.25 -2.97 -8.19
CA SER A 34 9.14 -4.12 -8.30
C SER A 34 8.91 -5.15 -7.18
N CYS A 35 8.17 -4.79 -6.13
CA CYS A 35 7.82 -5.72 -5.07
C CYS A 35 6.79 -6.76 -5.56
N LEU A 36 6.87 -7.97 -5.01
CA LEU A 36 5.87 -8.99 -5.30
C LEU A 36 4.49 -8.54 -4.79
N SER A 37 3.46 -8.70 -5.62
CA SER A 37 2.08 -8.36 -5.27
C SER A 37 1.11 -9.30 -5.99
N SER A 38 -0.18 -9.16 -5.68
CA SER A 38 -1.27 -9.85 -6.42
C SER A 38 -1.51 -9.26 -7.82
N GLY A 39 -0.76 -8.24 -8.21
CA GLY A 39 -0.92 -7.50 -9.46
C GLY A 39 -1.47 -6.10 -9.23
N TRP A 40 -1.03 -5.15 -10.05
CA TRP A 40 -1.58 -3.79 -10.07
C TRP A 40 -3.04 -3.83 -10.54
N TYR A 41 -3.90 -3.04 -9.91
CA TYR A 41 -5.34 -2.99 -10.11
C TYR A 41 -6.09 -4.27 -9.73
N VAL A 42 -5.42 -5.25 -9.10
CA VAL A 42 -6.06 -6.42 -8.49
C VAL A 42 -6.38 -6.08 -7.03
N VAL A 43 -7.63 -5.73 -6.78
CA VAL A 43 -8.11 -5.24 -5.48
C VAL A 43 -9.07 -6.25 -4.88
N SER A 44 -8.82 -6.64 -3.64
CA SER A 44 -9.78 -7.42 -2.86
C SER A 44 -11.06 -6.63 -2.65
N ARG A 45 -12.22 -7.29 -2.76
CA ARG A 45 -13.53 -6.66 -2.48
C ARG A 45 -13.67 -6.08 -1.06
N TYR A 46 -12.76 -6.48 -0.17
CA TYR A 46 -12.71 -6.07 1.23
C TYR A 46 -11.70 -4.96 1.50
N CYS A 47 -11.01 -4.47 0.46
CA CYS A 47 -10.09 -3.36 0.56
C CYS A 47 -10.80 -2.09 0.08
N ASP A 48 -10.94 -1.15 0.99
CA ASP A 48 -11.41 0.21 0.73
C ASP A 48 -10.44 1.22 1.37
N HIS A 49 -10.76 2.51 1.21
CA HIS A 49 -9.89 3.59 1.69
C HIS A 49 -9.75 3.67 3.22
N GLN A 50 -10.59 2.98 4.00
CA GLN A 50 -10.39 2.90 5.45
C GLN A 50 -9.11 2.15 5.80
N TYR A 51 -8.58 1.34 4.88
CA TYR A 51 -7.37 0.54 5.06
C TYR A 51 -6.14 1.11 4.36
N ASP A 52 -6.22 2.32 3.82
CA ASP A 52 -5.09 2.96 3.16
C ASP A 52 -3.86 2.98 4.08
N VAL A 53 -2.72 2.61 3.51
CA VAL A 53 -1.43 2.56 4.19
C VAL A 53 -0.62 3.81 3.89
N GLY A 54 0.23 4.21 4.82
CA GLY A 54 1.14 5.34 4.64
C GLY A 54 2.48 5.09 5.32
N VAL A 55 3.49 5.87 4.94
CA VAL A 55 4.83 5.78 5.53
C VAL A 55 5.33 7.16 5.92
N SER A 56 6.14 7.22 6.97
CA SER A 56 6.93 8.40 7.33
C SER A 56 8.40 8.05 7.22
N CYS A 57 9.13 8.85 6.44
CA CYS A 57 10.57 8.74 6.27
C CYS A 57 11.30 9.53 7.38
N PRO A 58 12.52 9.12 7.77
CA PRO A 58 13.37 9.95 8.61
C PRO A 58 13.80 11.25 7.90
#